data_AF-A0A7Y5F0Q5-F1
#
_entry.id   AF-A0A7Y5F0Q5-F1
#
_cell.length_a   1.000
_cell.length_b   1.000
_cell.length_c   1.000
_cell.angle_alpha   90.00
_cell.angle_beta   90.00
_cell.angle_gamma   90.00
#
_symmetry.space_group_name_H-M   'P 1'
#
loop_
_entity.id
_entity.type
_entity.pdbx_description
1 polymer ?
#
loop_
_entity_poly.entity_id
_entity_poly.type
_entity_poly.pdbx_seq_one_letter_code
_entity_poly.pdbx_strand_id
1 'polypeptide(L)'
;MTKSTSLPLVRPFMLIVILVLAVGSFGLYFFPAWTVERWPWPLPPFHTRFLGAVYLSEFSAVLILLLSNRWAPARLSLPVAVSFTLIVSVASFIHLNTFDFTRRGVWLWFILYVVSLFISAFLLWHYRQPPQDAAPTPARWRMILIGEAILYGVYGVGLFVAPVVFGAFWPWKIDAFHGHLYSSVFLSGALGSLLLARVAARSEYLTLGLSQFALGFFAILGLFIVDAQVHKVVWSNPGVYLWLAIFGVLVLIGGALILQARTK
;
A
#
# COMPACT_ATOMS: atom_id res chain seq x y z
N MET A 1 19.08 7.90 -28.05
CA MET A 1 18.55 8.37 -26.75
C MET A 1 17.29 9.20 -27.00
N THR A 2 16.12 8.56 -27.11
CA THR A 2 14.85 9.28 -27.23
C THR A 2 14.43 9.74 -25.84
N LYS A 3 14.40 11.06 -25.61
CA LYS A 3 13.78 11.66 -24.43
C LYS A 3 12.35 11.14 -24.36
N SER A 4 12.06 10.24 -23.42
CA SER A 4 10.71 9.86 -23.05
C SER A 4 9.98 11.13 -22.65
N THR A 5 9.10 11.63 -23.52
CA THR A 5 8.21 12.76 -23.26
C THR A 5 7.13 12.33 -22.27
N SER A 6 7.53 12.11 -21.02
CA SER A 6 6.58 12.22 -19.91
C SER A 6 6.11 13.66 -19.88
N LEU A 7 4.79 13.89 -19.88
CA LEU A 7 4.17 15.21 -19.66
C LEU A 7 4.96 15.93 -18.55
N PRO A 8 5.26 17.25 -18.70
CA PRO A 8 5.96 18.03 -17.68
C PRO A 8 5.30 17.95 -16.29
N LEU A 9 4.07 17.44 -16.18
CA LEU A 9 3.27 17.27 -14.96
C LEU A 9 3.54 15.96 -14.18
N VAL A 10 4.09 14.92 -14.80
CA VAL A 10 4.27 13.60 -14.15
C VAL A 10 5.26 13.67 -12.99
N ARG A 11 6.43 14.28 -13.22
CA ARG A 11 7.47 14.42 -12.20
C ARG A 11 7.04 15.32 -11.03
N PRO A 12 6.48 16.52 -11.26
CA PRO A 12 5.93 17.34 -10.18
C PRO A 12 4.88 16.61 -9.34
N PHE A 13 3.95 15.88 -9.98
CA PHE A 13 2.95 15.09 -9.26
C PHE A 13 3.60 14.03 -8.37
N MET A 14 4.53 13.23 -8.91
CA MET A 14 5.24 12.22 -8.11
C MET A 14 6.06 12.83 -6.97
N LEU A 15 6.66 14.01 -7.17
CA LEU A 15 7.39 14.75 -6.12
C LEU A 15 6.47 15.20 -4.99
N ILE A 16 5.25 15.66 -5.33
CA ILE A 16 4.23 16.00 -4.34
C ILE A 16 3.79 14.75 -3.59
N VAL A 17 3.49 13.66 -4.30
CA VAL A 17 3.09 12.38 -3.70
C VAL A 17 4.15 11.87 -2.74
N ILE A 18 5.43 11.84 -3.14
CA ILE A 18 6.49 11.34 -2.25
C ILE A 18 6.71 12.25 -1.04
N LEU A 19 6.54 13.56 -1.16
CA LEU A 19 6.64 14.49 -0.04
C LEU A 19 5.50 14.27 0.96
N VAL A 20 4.28 14.13 0.46
CA VAL A 20 3.10 13.82 1.28
C VAL A 20 3.27 12.47 1.97
N LEU A 21 3.72 11.45 1.23
CA LEU A 21 4.00 10.13 1.80
C LEU A 21 5.12 10.19 2.83
N ALA A 22 6.19 10.96 2.61
CA ALA A 22 7.25 11.12 3.59
C ALA A 22 6.71 11.71 4.90
N VAL A 23 5.90 12.77 4.83
CA VAL A 23 5.31 13.38 6.03
C VAL A 23 4.34 12.40 6.70
N GLY A 24 3.45 11.77 5.94
CA GLY A 24 2.44 10.84 6.48
C GLY A 24 3.06 9.55 7.04
N SER A 25 3.98 8.93 6.32
CA SER A 25 4.60 7.66 6.68
C SER A 25 5.54 7.82 7.86
N PHE A 26 6.48 8.76 7.81
CA PHE A 26 7.43 8.97 8.91
C PHE A 26 6.75 9.60 10.11
N GLY A 27 5.81 10.51 9.88
CA GLY A 27 4.99 11.11 10.92
C GLY A 27 4.18 10.07 11.69
N LEU A 28 3.42 9.21 11.01
CA LEU A 28 2.62 8.18 11.70
C LEU A 28 3.49 7.10 12.35
N TYR A 29 4.57 6.69 11.69
CA TYR A 29 5.35 5.55 12.15
C TYR A 29 6.37 5.91 13.25
N PHE A 30 7.19 6.93 13.00
CA PHE A 30 8.30 7.31 13.88
C PHE A 30 7.96 8.45 14.84
N PHE A 31 7.03 9.35 14.46
CA PHE A 31 6.66 10.52 15.26
C PHE A 31 5.14 10.61 15.55
N PRO A 32 4.52 9.54 16.07
CA PRO A 32 3.06 9.43 16.17
C PRO A 32 2.43 10.54 17.02
N ALA A 33 3.11 10.99 18.09
CA ALA A 33 2.61 12.05 18.96
C ALA A 33 2.32 13.36 18.21
N TRP A 34 3.16 13.72 17.23
CA TRP A 34 2.99 14.94 16.45
C TRP A 34 1.89 14.79 15.39
N THR A 35 1.77 13.60 14.81
CA THR A 35 0.90 13.35 13.65
C THR A 35 -0.55 13.07 14.05
N VAL A 36 -0.77 12.34 15.15
CA VAL A 36 -2.12 11.93 15.60
C VAL A 36 -2.98 13.15 15.96
N GLU A 37 -2.42 14.20 16.54
CA GLU A 37 -3.15 15.45 16.85
C GLU A 37 -3.73 16.13 15.61
N ARG A 38 -3.03 16.01 14.48
CA ARG A 38 -3.36 16.64 13.20
C ARG A 38 -4.14 15.69 12.28
N TRP A 39 -4.31 14.44 12.71
CA TRP A 39 -4.96 13.41 11.92
C TRP A 39 -6.47 13.68 11.77
N PRO A 40 -7.10 13.27 10.64
CA PRO A 40 -8.48 13.63 10.37
C PRO A 40 -9.51 12.95 11.29
N TRP A 41 -9.14 11.87 11.96
CA TRP A 41 -9.95 11.15 12.96
C TRP A 41 -9.07 10.60 14.10
N PRO A 42 -9.65 10.18 15.24
CA PRO A 42 -8.90 9.57 16.33
C PRO A 42 -8.22 8.26 15.89
N LEU A 43 -6.90 8.17 16.09
CA LEU A 43 -6.10 7.03 15.63
C LEU A 43 -5.41 6.33 16.81
N PRO A 44 -5.93 5.16 17.25
CA PRO A 44 -5.28 4.39 18.32
C PRO A 44 -3.89 3.88 17.91
N PRO A 45 -2.98 3.61 18.87
CA PRO A 45 -1.56 3.35 18.59
C PRO A 45 -1.27 2.26 17.54
N PHE A 46 -2.02 1.15 17.57
CA PHE A 46 -1.85 0.08 16.57
C PHE A 46 -2.24 0.54 15.16
N HIS A 47 -3.39 1.22 15.02
CA HIS A 47 -3.82 1.79 13.74
C HIS A 47 -2.83 2.84 13.23
N THR A 48 -2.28 3.66 14.13
CA THR A 48 -1.28 4.69 13.80
C THR A 48 -0.05 4.08 13.16
N ARG A 49 0.59 3.10 13.80
CA ARG A 49 1.79 2.47 13.25
C ARG A 49 1.49 1.61 12.03
N PHE A 50 0.35 0.91 12.00
CA PHE A 50 -0.04 0.13 10.84
C PHE A 50 -0.28 1.00 9.61
N LEU A 51 -0.97 2.13 9.75
CA LEU A 51 -1.18 3.07 8.65
C LEU A 51 0.13 3.72 8.20
N GLY A 52 1.04 4.01 9.14
CA GLY A 52 2.40 4.42 8.82
C GLY A 52 3.16 3.37 8.00
N ALA A 53 3.03 2.07 8.31
CA ALA A 53 3.62 0.98 7.55
C ALA A 53 3.06 0.89 6.12
N VAL A 54 1.74 1.08 5.97
CA VAL A 54 1.08 1.15 4.65
C VAL A 54 1.67 2.28 3.80
N TYR A 55 1.83 3.48 4.37
CA TYR A 55 2.44 4.58 3.63
C TYR A 55 3.94 4.41 3.39
N LEU A 56 4.68 3.73 4.28
CA LEU A 56 6.09 3.39 4.02
C LEU A 56 6.22 2.42 2.84
N SER A 57 5.28 1.48 2.71
CA SER A 57 5.19 0.59 1.54
C SER A 57 4.97 1.36 0.25
N GLU A 58 4.02 2.29 0.24
CA GLU A 58 3.75 3.14 -0.94
C GLU A 58 4.93 4.08 -1.24
N PHE A 59 5.51 4.69 -0.20
CA PHE A 59 6.70 5.54 -0.31
C PHE A 59 7.83 4.81 -1.03
N SER A 60 8.08 3.53 -0.68
CA SER A 60 9.11 2.73 -1.34
C SER A 60 8.84 2.53 -2.84
N ALA A 61 7.58 2.27 -3.24
CA ALA A 61 7.22 2.12 -4.64
C ALA A 61 7.38 3.42 -5.43
N VAL A 62 6.90 4.54 -4.88
CA VAL A 62 6.98 5.86 -5.52
C VAL A 62 8.43 6.33 -5.61
N LEU A 63 9.25 6.04 -4.59
CA LEU A 63 10.68 6.34 -4.61
C LEU A 63 11.39 5.62 -5.77
N ILE A 64 11.10 4.33 -6.00
CA ILE A 64 11.69 3.59 -7.12
C ILE A 64 11.22 4.18 -8.45
N LEU A 65 9.95 4.57 -8.56
CA LEU A 65 9.42 5.21 -9.77
C LEU A 65 10.09 6.55 -10.06
N LEU A 66 10.38 7.35 -9.02
CA LEU A 66 11.11 8.63 -9.15
C LEU A 66 12.58 8.43 -9.52
N LEU A 67 13.25 7.46 -8.90
CA LEU A 67 14.66 7.14 -9.15
C LEU A 67 14.85 6.42 -10.49
N SER A 68 13.85 5.67 -10.94
CA SER A 68 13.84 5.02 -12.24
C SER A 68 13.51 6.03 -13.32
N ASN A 69 14.47 6.40 -14.16
CA ASN A 69 14.21 7.24 -15.33
C ASN A 69 13.49 6.50 -16.47
N ARG A 70 12.66 5.50 -16.14
CA ARG A 70 11.96 4.59 -17.06
C ARG A 70 10.48 4.53 -16.69
N TRP A 71 9.63 4.37 -17.69
CA TRP A 71 8.19 4.21 -17.51
C TRP A 71 7.79 2.86 -16.89
N ALA A 72 8.70 1.88 -16.87
CA ALA A 72 8.39 0.51 -16.45
C ALA A 72 7.68 0.39 -15.08
N PRO A 73 8.15 1.04 -14.00
CA PRO A 73 7.44 0.97 -12.71
C PRO A 73 6.07 1.63 -12.74
N ALA A 74 5.81 2.58 -13.65
CA ALA A 74 4.54 3.27 -13.74
C ALA A 74 3.40 2.34 -14.19
N ARG A 75 3.70 1.31 -14.99
CA ARG A 75 2.71 0.28 -15.37
C ARG A 75 2.18 -0.46 -14.13
N LEU A 76 3.02 -0.66 -13.12
CA LEU A 76 2.63 -1.26 -11.86
C LEU A 76 2.01 -0.22 -10.91
N SER A 77 2.75 0.87 -10.65
CA SER A 77 2.39 1.83 -9.60
C SER A 77 1.11 2.60 -9.92
N LEU A 78 0.82 2.95 -11.18
CA LEU A 78 -0.38 3.73 -11.51
C LEU A 78 -1.68 2.94 -11.32
N PRO A 79 -1.84 1.70 -11.83
CA PRO A 79 -3.03 0.89 -11.52
C PRO A 79 -3.20 0.61 -10.02
N VAL A 80 -2.09 0.31 -9.32
CA VAL A 80 -2.10 0.09 -7.87
C VAL A 80 -2.55 1.36 -7.14
N ALA A 81 -2.03 2.53 -7.51
CA ALA A 81 -2.42 3.82 -6.93
C ALA A 81 -3.89 4.15 -7.21
N VAL A 82 -4.39 3.93 -8.43
CA VAL A 82 -5.81 4.12 -8.78
C VAL A 82 -6.69 3.20 -7.94
N SER A 83 -6.35 1.91 -7.84
CA SER A 83 -7.07 0.95 -7.00
C SER A 83 -7.10 1.39 -5.54
N PHE A 84 -5.94 1.71 -4.98
CA PHE A 84 -5.81 2.10 -3.58
C PHE A 84 -6.61 3.36 -3.27
N THR A 85 -6.39 4.42 -4.05
CA THR A 85 -7.06 5.70 -3.85
C THR A 85 -8.56 5.62 -4.07
N LEU A 86 -9.03 4.83 -5.06
CA LEU A 86 -10.46 4.59 -5.27
C LEU A 86 -11.10 3.94 -4.04
N ILE A 87 -10.51 2.86 -3.52
CA ILE A 87 -11.07 2.13 -2.38
C ILE A 87 -11.06 3.00 -1.12
N VAL A 88 -9.97 3.73 -0.87
CA VAL A 88 -9.90 4.65 0.28
C VAL A 88 -10.90 5.80 0.14
N SER A 89 -11.06 6.38 -1.05
CA SER A 89 -12.09 7.40 -1.29
C SER A 89 -13.48 6.85 -1.03
N VAL A 90 -13.83 5.69 -1.59
CA VAL A 90 -15.14 5.05 -1.38
C VAL A 90 -15.36 4.77 0.11
N ALA A 91 -14.39 4.18 0.81
CA ALA A 91 -14.47 3.93 2.25
C ALA A 91 -14.68 5.23 3.05
N SER A 92 -13.99 6.31 2.67
CA SER A 92 -14.12 7.62 3.31
C SER A 92 -15.51 8.23 3.11
N PHE A 93 -16.10 8.08 1.92
CA PHE A 93 -17.47 8.55 1.64
C PHE A 93 -18.55 7.70 2.32
N ILE A 94 -18.34 6.39 2.48
CA ILE A 94 -19.24 5.52 3.24
C ILE A 94 -19.27 5.94 4.73
N HIS A 95 -18.12 6.38 5.26
CA HIS A 95 -17.92 6.65 6.69
C HIS A 95 -17.72 8.13 7.01
N LEU A 96 -18.39 9.04 6.28
CA LEU A 96 -18.25 10.49 6.46
C LEU A 96 -18.40 10.95 7.92
N ASN A 97 -19.28 10.30 8.68
CA ASN A 97 -19.54 10.62 10.09
C ASN A 97 -18.37 10.32 11.04
N THR A 98 -17.34 9.60 10.58
CA THR A 98 -16.11 9.33 11.33
C THR A 98 -15.15 10.52 11.32
N PHE A 99 -15.32 11.43 10.35
CA PHE A 99 -14.43 12.56 10.14
C PHE A 99 -14.93 13.81 10.88
N ASP A 100 -14.00 14.51 11.53
CA ASP A 100 -14.27 15.79 12.19
C ASP A 100 -13.95 16.96 11.24
N PHE A 101 -14.95 17.41 10.47
CA PHE A 101 -14.80 18.45 9.45
C PHE A 101 -14.39 19.83 9.98
N THR A 102 -14.34 20.02 11.30
CA THR A 102 -13.74 21.22 11.91
C THR A 102 -12.20 21.22 11.76
N ARG A 103 -11.60 20.04 11.57
CA ARG A 103 -10.16 19.86 11.38
C ARG A 103 -9.77 20.05 9.92
N ARG A 104 -8.74 20.88 9.69
CA ARG A 104 -8.14 21.08 8.35
C ARG A 104 -7.61 19.77 7.74
N GLY A 105 -7.19 18.81 8.58
CA GLY A 105 -6.71 17.51 8.15
C GLY A 105 -7.73 16.70 7.34
N VAL A 106 -9.03 16.84 7.64
CA VAL A 106 -10.10 16.15 6.89
C VAL A 106 -10.18 16.63 5.45
N TRP A 107 -10.16 17.94 5.23
CA TRP A 107 -10.16 18.48 3.87
C TRP A 107 -8.94 18.05 3.08
N LEU A 108 -7.76 18.06 3.73
CA LEU A 108 -6.54 17.57 3.11
C LEU A 108 -6.64 16.08 2.75
N TRP A 109 -7.21 15.24 3.61
CA TRP A 109 -7.45 13.82 3.35
C TRP A 109 -8.29 13.61 2.07
N PHE A 110 -9.45 14.26 1.98
CA PHE A 110 -10.32 14.12 0.81
C PHE A 110 -9.66 14.66 -0.46
N ILE A 111 -9.00 15.83 -0.38
CA ILE A 111 -8.26 16.39 -1.52
C ILE A 111 -7.19 15.41 -1.99
N LEU A 112 -6.35 14.90 -1.08
CA LEU A 112 -5.27 14.00 -1.44
C LEU A 112 -5.79 12.74 -2.11
N TYR A 113 -6.79 12.06 -1.56
CA TYR A 113 -7.27 10.81 -2.13
C TYR A 113 -8.06 10.99 -3.43
N VAL A 114 -8.99 11.96 -3.46
CA VAL A 114 -9.84 12.18 -4.63
C VAL A 114 -9.04 12.77 -5.79
N VAL A 115 -8.19 13.77 -5.54
CA VAL A 115 -7.36 14.36 -6.60
C VAL A 115 -6.30 13.36 -7.08
N SER A 116 -5.66 12.61 -6.17
CA SER A 116 -4.68 11.58 -6.59
C SER A 116 -5.32 10.46 -7.39
N LEU A 117 -6.58 10.08 -7.09
CA LEU A 117 -7.35 9.15 -7.90
C LEU A 117 -7.50 9.65 -9.33
N PHE A 118 -8.01 10.88 -9.51
CA PHE A 118 -8.26 11.43 -10.84
C PHE A 118 -6.96 11.67 -11.62
N ILE A 119 -5.91 12.18 -10.98
CA ILE A 119 -4.61 12.38 -11.64
C ILE A 119 -4.01 11.03 -12.02
N SER A 120 -3.98 10.05 -11.12
CA SER A 120 -3.43 8.71 -11.42
C SER A 120 -4.22 8.01 -12.51
N ALA A 121 -5.55 8.13 -12.53
CA ALA A 121 -6.41 7.59 -13.58
C ALA A 121 -6.17 8.28 -14.93
N PHE A 122 -6.01 9.60 -14.94
CA PHE A 122 -5.66 10.37 -16.13
C PHE A 122 -4.29 9.96 -16.68
N LEU A 123 -3.28 9.85 -15.83
CA LEU A 123 -1.95 9.38 -16.22
C LEU A 123 -1.99 7.95 -16.75
N LEU A 124 -2.74 7.06 -16.09
CA LEU A 124 -2.95 5.69 -16.54
C LEU A 124 -3.66 5.63 -17.89
N TRP A 125 -4.64 6.51 -18.16
CA TRP A 125 -5.28 6.61 -19.46
C TRP A 125 -4.28 7.05 -20.54
N HIS A 126 -3.53 8.11 -20.25
CA HIS A 126 -2.70 8.78 -21.26
C HIS A 126 -1.43 7.99 -21.61
N TYR A 127 -0.90 7.19 -20.68
CA TYR A 127 0.39 6.50 -20.82
C TYR A 127 0.29 4.97 -20.78
N ARG A 128 -0.64 4.40 -21.57
CA ARG A 128 -0.90 2.95 -21.66
C ARG A 128 0.14 2.18 -22.50
N GLN A 129 1.42 2.46 -22.32
CA GLN A 129 2.47 1.76 -23.06
C GLN A 129 3.07 0.61 -22.26
N PRO A 130 3.23 -0.58 -22.85
CA PRO A 130 3.97 -1.67 -22.22
C PRO A 130 5.42 -1.25 -21.96
N PRO A 131 6.02 -1.61 -20.82
CA PRO A 131 7.44 -1.43 -20.58
C PRO A 131 8.24 -2.12 -21.67
N GLN A 132 9.18 -1.40 -22.28
CA GLN A 132 10.04 -1.94 -23.35
C GLN A 132 10.94 -3.10 -22.87
N ASP A 133 11.18 -3.19 -21.56
CA ASP A 133 12.03 -4.19 -20.90
C ASP A 133 11.22 -5.27 -20.14
N ALA A 134 9.89 -5.32 -20.31
CA ALA A 134 9.08 -6.38 -19.71
C ALA A 134 9.35 -7.72 -20.42
N ALA A 135 9.73 -8.73 -19.64
CA ALA A 135 9.93 -10.10 -20.12
C ALA A 135 8.89 -11.05 -19.49
N PRO A 136 8.59 -12.19 -20.12
CA PRO A 136 7.75 -13.22 -19.52
C PRO A 136 8.18 -13.57 -18.10
N THR A 137 7.20 -13.70 -17.22
CA THR A 137 7.43 -14.06 -15.82
C THR A 137 7.72 -15.55 -15.72
N PRO A 138 8.81 -15.98 -15.04
CA PRO A 138 9.14 -17.40 -14.88
C PRO A 138 7.98 -18.18 -14.25
N ALA A 139 7.78 -19.43 -14.67
CA ALA A 139 6.61 -20.23 -14.28
C ALA A 139 6.40 -20.28 -12.75
N ARG A 140 7.48 -20.46 -11.98
CA ARG A 140 7.45 -20.43 -10.50
C ARG A 140 6.88 -19.11 -9.97
N TRP A 141 7.39 -17.99 -10.45
CA TRP A 141 6.93 -16.65 -10.04
C TRP A 141 5.51 -16.37 -10.47
N ARG A 142 5.12 -16.82 -11.67
CA ARG A 142 3.74 -16.70 -12.14
C ARG A 142 2.78 -17.41 -11.18
N MET A 143 3.10 -18.62 -10.75
CA MET A 143 2.26 -19.37 -9.79
C MET A 143 2.17 -18.66 -8.45
N ILE A 144 3.30 -18.18 -7.90
CA ILE A 144 3.33 -17.45 -6.62
C ILE A 144 2.49 -16.16 -6.72
N LEU A 145 2.69 -15.35 -7.76
CA LEU A 145 2.00 -14.08 -7.95
C LEU A 145 0.49 -14.26 -8.20
N ILE A 146 0.08 -15.33 -8.89
CA ILE A 146 -1.35 -15.67 -9.03
C ILE A 146 -1.92 -16.09 -7.68
N GLY A 147 -1.19 -16.90 -6.91
CA GLY A 147 -1.58 -17.31 -5.56
C GLY A 147 -1.77 -16.10 -4.64
N GLU A 148 -0.82 -15.16 -4.65
CA GLU A 148 -0.92 -13.89 -3.94
C GLU A 148 -2.14 -13.07 -4.41
N ALA A 149 -2.34 -12.94 -5.72
CA ALA A 149 -3.46 -12.18 -6.26
C ALA A 149 -4.81 -12.74 -5.81
N ILE A 150 -4.96 -14.08 -5.80
CA ILE A 150 -6.17 -14.74 -5.32
C ILE A 150 -6.32 -14.52 -3.80
N LEU A 151 -5.27 -14.78 -3.03
CA LEU A 151 -5.32 -14.67 -1.58
C LEU A 151 -5.64 -13.24 -1.12
N TYR A 152 -4.89 -12.26 -1.62
CA TYR A 152 -5.11 -10.85 -1.30
C TYR A 152 -6.43 -10.34 -1.87
N GLY A 153 -6.85 -10.84 -3.04
CA GLY A 153 -8.14 -10.49 -3.64
C GLY A 153 -9.31 -10.95 -2.77
N VAL A 154 -9.33 -12.24 -2.43
CA VAL A 154 -10.38 -12.82 -1.56
C VAL A 154 -10.39 -12.14 -0.19
N TYR A 155 -9.22 -11.97 0.41
CA TYR A 155 -9.11 -11.37 1.74
C TYR A 155 -9.48 -9.88 1.74
N GLY A 156 -9.06 -9.13 0.73
CA GLY A 156 -9.40 -7.72 0.55
C GLY A 156 -10.90 -7.52 0.31
N VAL A 157 -11.54 -8.33 -0.55
CA VAL A 157 -13.00 -8.31 -0.71
C VAL A 157 -13.69 -8.65 0.61
N GLY A 158 -13.19 -9.65 1.35
CA GLY A 158 -13.70 -10.01 2.66
C GLY A 158 -13.63 -8.86 3.67
N LEU A 159 -12.51 -8.14 3.74
CA LEU A 159 -12.36 -6.96 4.59
C LEU A 159 -13.28 -5.80 4.16
N PHE A 160 -13.59 -5.67 2.87
CA PHE A 160 -14.49 -4.63 2.39
C PHE A 160 -15.97 -4.97 2.63
N VAL A 161 -16.37 -6.23 2.48
CA VAL A 161 -17.78 -6.66 2.58
C VAL A 161 -18.17 -7.03 4.02
N ALA A 162 -17.27 -7.69 4.75
CA ALA A 162 -17.49 -8.18 6.10
C ALA A 162 -16.29 -7.85 7.02
N PRO A 163 -15.98 -6.55 7.24
CA PRO A 163 -14.76 -6.10 7.91
C PRO A 163 -14.57 -6.69 9.31
N VAL A 164 -15.65 -6.81 10.10
CA VAL A 164 -15.59 -7.34 11.48
C VAL A 164 -15.22 -8.83 11.50
N VAL A 165 -15.68 -9.60 10.50
CA VAL A 165 -15.39 -11.04 10.41
C VAL A 165 -13.97 -11.27 9.93
N PHE A 166 -13.59 -10.63 8.82
CA PHE A 166 -12.27 -10.81 8.23
C PHE A 166 -11.15 -10.10 9.04
N GLY A 167 -11.50 -9.13 9.87
CA GLY A 167 -10.59 -8.49 10.83
C GLY A 167 -10.49 -9.19 12.19
N ALA A 168 -11.30 -10.22 12.47
CA ALA A 168 -11.45 -10.79 13.82
C ALA A 168 -10.16 -11.40 14.39
N PHE A 169 -9.26 -11.87 13.53
CA PHE A 169 -8.00 -12.49 13.96
C PHE A 169 -6.87 -11.48 14.19
N TRP A 170 -7.09 -10.20 13.92
CA TRP A 170 -6.03 -9.19 14.10
C TRP A 170 -5.64 -9.06 15.59
N PRO A 171 -4.38 -8.71 15.88
CA PRO A 171 -3.94 -8.52 17.27
C PRO A 171 -4.62 -7.37 17.99
N TRP A 172 -5.36 -6.52 17.27
CA TRP A 172 -6.19 -5.44 17.80
C TRP A 172 -7.54 -5.40 17.06
N LYS A 173 -8.53 -4.75 17.66
CA LYS A 173 -9.89 -4.65 17.10
C LYS A 173 -9.89 -3.84 15.81
N ILE A 174 -10.48 -4.40 14.76
CA ILE A 174 -10.78 -3.71 13.50
C ILE A 174 -12.27 -3.40 13.44
N ASP A 175 -12.61 -2.12 13.36
CA ASP A 175 -13.97 -1.66 13.10
C ASP A 175 -14.27 -1.65 11.58
N ALA A 176 -15.53 -1.34 11.23
CA ALA A 176 -15.96 -1.33 9.84
C ALA A 176 -15.21 -0.28 8.98
N PHE A 177 -14.89 0.88 9.56
CA PHE A 177 -14.18 1.94 8.85
C PHE A 177 -12.75 1.52 8.50
N HIS A 178 -11.99 1.04 9.48
CA HIS A 178 -10.61 0.59 9.27
C HIS A 178 -10.56 -0.69 8.42
N GLY A 179 -11.54 -1.58 8.52
CA GLY A 179 -11.63 -2.75 7.65
C GLY A 179 -11.81 -2.37 6.18
N HIS A 180 -12.73 -1.45 5.87
CA HIS A 180 -12.88 -0.92 4.51
C HIS A 180 -11.60 -0.20 4.05
N LEU A 181 -10.98 0.61 4.92
CA LEU A 181 -9.76 1.34 4.57
C LEU A 181 -8.59 0.39 4.30
N TYR A 182 -8.36 -0.61 5.14
CA TYR A 182 -7.26 -1.57 5.00
C TYR A 182 -7.50 -2.62 3.91
N SER A 183 -8.75 -2.83 3.48
CA SER A 183 -9.04 -3.64 2.28
C SER A 183 -8.28 -3.13 1.04
N SER A 184 -8.07 -1.81 0.95
CA SER A 184 -7.35 -1.18 -0.15
C SER A 184 -5.93 -1.75 -0.32
N VAL A 185 -5.25 -2.09 0.77
CA VAL A 185 -3.89 -2.64 0.77
C VAL A 185 -3.87 -3.99 0.07
N PHE A 186 -4.79 -4.87 0.44
CA PHE A 186 -4.87 -6.23 -0.10
C PHE A 186 -5.40 -6.24 -1.53
N LEU A 187 -6.45 -5.47 -1.84
CA LEU A 187 -6.98 -5.38 -3.19
C LEU A 187 -5.98 -4.77 -4.19
N SER A 188 -5.24 -3.74 -3.76
CA SER A 188 -4.22 -3.11 -4.62
C SER A 188 -2.98 -3.99 -4.74
N GLY A 189 -2.59 -4.70 -3.68
CA GLY A 189 -1.57 -5.74 -3.72
C GLY A 189 -1.93 -6.88 -4.67
N ALA A 190 -3.20 -7.32 -4.66
CA ALA A 190 -3.71 -8.34 -5.56
C ALA A 190 -3.57 -7.93 -7.04
N LEU A 191 -3.98 -6.69 -7.35
CA LEU A 191 -3.82 -6.11 -8.67
C LEU A 191 -2.34 -6.05 -9.09
N GLY A 192 -1.46 -5.61 -8.18
CA GLY A 192 -0.02 -5.55 -8.41
C GLY A 192 0.57 -6.92 -8.75
N SER A 193 0.28 -7.96 -7.94
CA SER A 193 0.76 -9.32 -8.19
C SER A 193 0.19 -9.87 -9.51
N LEU A 194 -1.09 -9.62 -9.82
CA LEU A 194 -1.71 -10.08 -11.07
C LEU A 194 -1.06 -9.44 -12.31
N LEU A 195 -0.71 -8.15 -12.25
CA LEU A 195 -0.06 -7.44 -13.35
C LEU A 195 1.34 -8.00 -13.68
N LEU A 196 2.06 -8.48 -12.66
CA LEU A 196 3.40 -9.07 -12.82
C LEU A 196 3.35 -10.57 -13.13
N ALA A 197 2.21 -11.24 -12.96
CA ALA A 197 2.10 -12.68 -13.20
C ALA A 197 2.35 -13.06 -14.67
N ARG A 198 2.07 -12.18 -15.63
CA ARG A 198 2.26 -12.45 -17.07
C ARG A 198 3.64 -12.01 -17.56
N VAL A 199 3.93 -10.73 -17.38
CA VAL A 199 5.18 -10.09 -17.79
C VAL A 199 5.63 -9.12 -16.71
N ALA A 200 6.94 -9.01 -16.51
CA ALA A 200 7.50 -8.13 -15.51
C ALA A 200 8.92 -7.67 -15.91
N ALA A 201 9.14 -6.37 -15.82
CA ALA A 201 10.45 -5.74 -15.91
C ALA A 201 11.20 -5.84 -14.57
N ARG A 202 12.52 -5.67 -14.63
CA ARG A 202 13.40 -5.68 -13.44
C ARG A 202 12.92 -4.68 -12.37
N SER A 203 12.60 -3.47 -12.79
CA SER A 203 12.18 -2.40 -11.89
C SER A 203 10.81 -2.68 -11.27
N GLU A 204 9.92 -3.41 -11.95
CA GLU A 204 8.62 -3.80 -11.40
C GLU A 204 8.75 -4.87 -10.32
N TYR A 205 9.64 -5.85 -10.50
CA TYR A 205 9.99 -6.80 -9.43
C TYR A 205 10.55 -6.07 -8.21
N LEU A 206 11.43 -5.08 -8.43
CA LEU A 206 11.98 -4.27 -7.35
C LEU A 206 10.89 -3.45 -6.65
N THR A 207 9.99 -2.83 -7.41
CA THR A 207 8.86 -2.03 -6.89
C THR A 207 7.90 -2.87 -6.06
N LEU A 208 7.36 -3.96 -6.61
CA LEU A 208 6.45 -4.82 -5.83
C LEU A 208 7.17 -5.43 -4.63
N GLY A 209 8.41 -5.89 -4.82
CA GLY A 209 9.20 -6.53 -3.78
C GLY A 209 9.50 -5.61 -2.61
N LEU A 210 9.94 -4.37 -2.86
CA LEU A 210 10.20 -3.39 -1.81
C LEU A 210 8.92 -2.96 -1.08
N SER A 211 7.81 -2.77 -1.79
CA SER A 211 6.53 -2.47 -1.15
C SER A 211 6.04 -3.59 -0.24
N GLN A 212 6.06 -4.84 -0.72
CA GLN A 212 5.67 -6.00 0.10
C GLN A 212 6.58 -6.18 1.31
N PHE A 213 7.91 -6.06 1.10
CA PHE A 213 8.88 -6.16 2.17
C PHE A 213 8.65 -5.08 3.23
N ALA A 214 8.52 -3.81 2.80
CA ALA A 214 8.30 -2.68 3.70
C ALA A 214 6.98 -2.84 4.47
N LEU A 215 5.89 -3.20 3.79
CA LEU A 215 4.60 -3.44 4.44
C LEU A 215 4.72 -4.53 5.51
N GLY A 216 5.26 -5.70 5.16
CA GLY A 216 5.45 -6.82 6.06
C GLY A 216 6.32 -6.47 7.27
N PHE A 217 7.50 -5.90 7.01
CA PHE A 217 8.49 -5.58 8.03
C PHE A 217 7.97 -4.52 9.00
N PHE A 218 7.47 -3.39 8.49
CA PHE A 218 6.99 -2.30 9.34
C PHE A 218 5.65 -2.62 10.02
N ALA A 219 4.79 -3.46 9.43
CA ALA A 219 3.61 -3.93 10.15
C ALA A 219 4.00 -4.76 11.38
N ILE A 220 4.88 -5.76 11.21
CA ILE A 220 5.34 -6.63 12.29
C ILE A 220 6.08 -5.82 13.35
N LEU A 221 7.06 -5.01 12.94
CA LEU A 221 7.82 -4.17 13.86
C LEU A 221 6.90 -3.20 14.61
N GLY A 222 5.92 -2.60 13.91
CA GLY A 222 4.94 -1.69 14.49
C GLY A 222 4.09 -2.36 15.57
N LEU A 223 3.67 -3.62 15.36
CA LEU A 223 2.96 -4.42 16.36
C LEU A 223 3.79 -4.55 17.64
N PHE A 224 5.04 -4.99 17.54
CA PHE A 224 5.92 -5.17 18.70
C PHE A 224 6.23 -3.85 19.42
N ILE A 225 6.48 -2.77 18.68
CA ILE A 225 6.74 -1.45 19.28
C ILE A 225 5.51 -0.97 20.06
N VAL A 226 4.30 -1.10 19.49
CA VAL A 226 3.08 -0.67 20.19
C VAL A 226 2.84 -1.57 21.40
N ASP A 227 2.95 -2.88 21.25
CA ASP A 227 2.63 -3.81 22.33
C ASP A 227 3.60 -3.68 23.52
N ALA A 228 4.89 -3.42 23.27
CA ALA A 228 5.85 -3.08 24.32
C ALA A 228 5.50 -1.81 25.12
N GLN A 229 4.64 -0.94 24.56
CA GLN A 229 4.18 0.28 25.21
C GLN A 229 2.85 0.08 25.94
N VAL A 230 1.89 -0.61 25.32
CA VAL A 230 0.50 -0.67 25.82
C VAL A 230 0.08 -2.04 26.35
N HIS A 231 0.82 -3.11 26.07
CA HIS A 231 0.59 -4.48 26.52
C HIS A 231 -0.86 -4.95 26.31
N LYS A 232 -1.36 -4.82 25.07
CA LYS A 232 -2.76 -5.15 24.72
C LYS A 232 -2.90 -6.36 23.80
N VAL A 233 -1.81 -6.88 23.24
CA VAL A 233 -1.85 -8.08 22.41
C VAL A 233 -2.05 -9.30 23.29
N VAL A 234 -3.08 -10.08 22.98
CA VAL A 234 -3.34 -11.37 23.64
C VAL A 234 -2.55 -12.45 22.92
N TRP A 235 -1.31 -12.67 23.33
CA TRP A 235 -0.39 -13.62 22.67
C TRP A 235 -0.86 -15.08 22.69
N SER A 236 -1.79 -15.45 23.58
CA SER A 236 -2.41 -16.79 23.55
C SER A 236 -3.42 -16.98 22.40
N ASN A 237 -3.83 -15.90 21.72
CA ASN A 237 -4.76 -15.99 20.61
C ASN A 237 -4.04 -16.46 19.33
N PRO A 238 -4.42 -17.60 18.73
CA PRO A 238 -3.79 -18.09 17.50
C PRO A 238 -3.89 -17.12 16.32
N GLY A 239 -4.88 -16.22 16.32
CA GLY A 239 -5.03 -15.17 15.31
C GLY A 239 -3.81 -14.24 15.22
N VAL A 240 -3.11 -13.98 16.33
CA VAL A 240 -1.90 -13.15 16.34
C VAL A 240 -0.80 -13.78 15.49
N TYR A 241 -0.61 -15.09 15.62
CA TYR A 241 0.40 -15.82 14.84
C TYR A 241 0.00 -15.96 13.37
N LEU A 242 -1.30 -16.10 13.07
CA LEU A 242 -1.79 -16.03 11.70
C LEU A 242 -1.50 -14.67 11.07
N TRP A 243 -1.76 -13.58 11.80
CA TRP A 243 -1.46 -12.22 11.36
C TRP A 243 0.05 -12.04 11.13
N LEU A 244 0.90 -12.48 12.06
CA LEU A 244 2.36 -12.46 11.91
C LEU A 244 2.82 -13.30 10.71
N ALA A 245 2.23 -14.46 10.47
CA ALA A 245 2.55 -15.31 9.33
C ALA A 245 2.20 -14.62 8.00
N ILE A 246 1.05 -13.96 7.90
CA ILE A 246 0.63 -13.23 6.70
C ILE A 246 1.64 -12.12 6.35
N PHE A 247 1.99 -11.27 7.32
CA PHE A 247 2.98 -10.22 7.08
C PHE A 247 4.42 -10.76 6.96
N GLY A 248 4.73 -11.89 7.57
CA GLY A 248 6.00 -12.58 7.41
C GLY A 248 6.18 -13.15 6.00
N VAL A 249 5.11 -13.72 5.42
CA VAL A 249 5.09 -14.15 4.02
C VAL A 249 5.31 -12.97 3.07
N LEU A 250 4.72 -11.80 3.35
CA LEU A 250 5.00 -10.57 2.60
C LEU A 250 6.49 -10.16 2.65
N VAL A 251 7.14 -10.27 3.81
CA VAL A 251 8.59 -10.02 3.92
C VAL A 251 9.39 -11.00 3.07
N LEU A 252 9.06 -12.29 3.14
CA LEU A 252 9.81 -13.34 2.44
C LEU A 252 9.63 -13.26 0.91
N ILE A 253 8.39 -13.11 0.44
CA ILE A 253 8.10 -12.96 -0.99
C ILE A 253 8.66 -11.63 -1.49
N GLY A 254 8.48 -10.54 -0.75
CA GLY A 254 9.03 -9.23 -1.11
C GLY A 254 10.56 -9.26 -1.25
N GLY A 255 11.25 -9.85 -0.28
CA GLY A 255 12.70 -10.08 -0.34
C GLY A 255 13.12 -10.94 -1.54
N ALA A 256 12.38 -12.01 -1.82
CA ALA A 256 12.66 -12.88 -2.96
C ALA A 256 12.40 -12.20 -4.31
N LEU A 257 11.40 -11.32 -4.43
CA LEU A 257 11.17 -10.48 -5.62
C LEU A 257 12.30 -9.47 -5.82
N ILE A 258 12.82 -8.87 -4.74
CA ILE A 258 14.00 -7.98 -4.80
C ILE A 258 15.23 -8.74 -5.31
N LEU A 259 15.43 -9.98 -4.86
CA LEU A 259 16.51 -10.84 -5.37
C LEU A 259 16.29 -11.21 -6.84
N GLN A 260 15.05 -11.53 -7.24
CA GLN A 260 14.71 -11.80 -8.63
C GLN A 260 15.03 -10.59 -9.52
N ALA A 261 14.81 -9.36 -9.04
CA ALA A 261 15.18 -8.12 -9.71
C ALA A 261 16.70 -7.92 -9.87
N ARG A 262 17.56 -8.76 -9.30
CA ARG A 262 19.02 -8.71 -9.53
C ARG A 262 19.49 -9.68 -10.61
N THR A 263 18.67 -10.69 -10.92
CA THR A 263 18.99 -11.77 -11.87
C THR A 263 18.58 -11.47 -13.32
N LYS A 264 17.86 -10.37 -13.54
CA LYS A 264 17.46 -9.82 -14.85
C LYS A 264 18.01 -8.40 -14.98
#